data_AF-A0A354WMX0-F1
#
_entry.id   AF-A0A354WMX0-F1
#
_cell.length_a   1.000
_cell.length_b   1.000
_cell.length_c   1.000
_cell.angle_alpha   90.00
_cell.angle_beta   90.00
_cell.angle_gamma   90.00
#
_symmetry.space_group_name_H-M   'P 1'
#
loop_
_entity.id
_entity.type
_entity.pdbx_description
1 polymer ?
#
loop_
_entity_poly.entity_id
_entity_poly.type
_entity_poly.pdbx_seq_one_letter_code
_entity_poly.pdbx_strand_id
1 'polypeptide(L)'
;TGYQILQSLYAIGSGGLFGLGYGKSRQKYLYLPFQYNDYIFAVICEELGLVGAMAIVALFAVTILRGYWIALNARDRFSTVFAAGLVTLIAVQTVLNLCVVTNLLPSTGIALPFFSYGGTALAVNLGEMGIVLGISRGRNRRKIQEA
;
A
#
# COMPACT_ATOMS: atom_id res chain seq x y z
N THR A 1 -8.16 9.53 -22.52
CA THR A 1 -8.43 9.10 -21.14
C THR A 1 -7.78 7.77 -20.73
N GLY A 2 -7.32 6.91 -21.65
CA GLY A 2 -6.61 5.65 -21.30
C GLY A 2 -5.08 5.64 -21.44
N TYR A 3 -4.45 6.78 -21.79
CA TYR A 3 -3.01 6.84 -22.07
C TYR A 3 -2.14 6.45 -20.87
N GLN A 4 -2.53 6.87 -19.67
CA GLN A 4 -1.78 6.56 -18.44
C GLN A 4 -1.85 5.07 -18.07
N ILE A 5 -3.02 4.43 -18.28
CA ILE A 5 -3.22 3.00 -18.00
C ILE A 5 -2.46 2.13 -19.00
N LEU A 6 -2.43 2.51 -20.29
CA LEU A 6 -1.60 1.80 -21.27
C LEU A 6 -0.12 1.92 -20.91
N GLN A 7 0.33 3.11 -20.53
CA GLN A 7 1.73 3.34 -20.18
C GLN A 7 2.12 2.58 -18.90
N SER A 8 1.23 2.47 -17.91
CA SER A 8 1.48 1.63 -16.73
C SER A 8 1.57 0.14 -17.06
N LEU A 9 0.76 -0.35 -17.99
CA LEU A 9 0.84 -1.73 -18.46
C LEU A 9 2.17 -2.02 -19.17
N TYR A 10 2.63 -1.08 -19.99
CA TYR A 10 3.94 -1.18 -20.62
C TYR A 10 5.08 -1.18 -19.60
N ALA A 11 4.95 -0.49 -18.46
CA ALA A 11 5.94 -0.48 -17.35
C ALA A 11 6.06 -1.86 -16.70
N ILE A 12 4.91 -2.44 -16.39
CA ILE A 12 4.82 -3.76 -15.77
C ILE A 12 5.36 -4.82 -16.75
N GLY A 13 5.03 -4.67 -18.05
CA GLY A 13 5.53 -5.55 -19.10
C GLY A 13 7.03 -5.44 -19.38
N SER A 14 7.63 -4.24 -19.24
CA SER A 14 9.05 -4.00 -19.51
C SER A 14 9.98 -4.42 -18.35
N GLY A 15 9.45 -4.55 -17.13
CA GLY A 15 10.23 -4.89 -15.93
C GLY A 15 10.78 -6.32 -15.86
N GLY A 16 10.23 -7.28 -16.61
CA GLY A 16 10.70 -8.67 -16.57
C GLY A 16 10.71 -9.28 -15.14
N LEU A 17 11.52 -10.34 -14.91
CA LEU A 17 11.58 -11.03 -13.62
C LEU A 17 12.36 -10.26 -12.54
N PHE A 18 13.47 -9.61 -12.92
CA PHE A 18 14.41 -8.94 -11.99
C PHE A 18 14.46 -7.41 -12.10
N GLY A 19 13.65 -6.81 -12.98
CA GLY A 19 13.65 -5.37 -13.19
C GLY A 19 14.72 -4.88 -14.16
N LEU A 20 14.59 -3.63 -14.58
CA LEU A 20 15.59 -2.93 -15.40
C LEU A 20 16.73 -2.32 -14.55
N GLY A 21 16.60 -2.34 -13.22
CA GLY A 21 17.54 -1.78 -12.25
C GLY A 21 17.05 -0.45 -11.66
N TYR A 22 17.33 -0.25 -10.37
CA TYR A 22 16.87 0.92 -9.59
C TYR A 22 17.24 2.24 -10.27
N GLY A 23 16.25 3.10 -10.49
CA GLY A 23 16.42 4.40 -11.14
C GLY A 23 16.55 4.39 -12.68
N LYS A 24 16.49 3.22 -13.35
CA LYS A 24 16.52 3.11 -14.82
C LYS A 24 15.14 3.00 -15.48
N SER A 25 14.06 3.34 -14.79
CA SER A 25 12.72 3.35 -15.39
C SER A 25 12.67 4.27 -16.61
N ARG A 26 12.38 3.72 -17.78
CA ARG A 26 12.32 4.50 -19.04
C ARG A 26 11.02 5.29 -19.14
N GLN A 27 9.96 4.84 -18.49
CA GLN A 27 8.67 5.53 -18.51
C GLN A 27 8.52 6.62 -17.45
N LYS A 28 9.38 6.61 -16.42
CA LYS A 28 9.55 7.69 -15.42
C LYS A 28 9.96 9.03 -16.06
N TYR A 29 10.77 8.99 -17.12
CA TYR A 29 11.40 10.19 -17.68
C TYR A 29 10.71 10.78 -18.92
N LEU A 30 9.93 10.00 -19.68
CA LEU A 30 9.46 10.44 -21.01
C LEU A 30 7.94 10.58 -21.19
N TYR A 31 7.07 9.96 -20.36
CA TYR A 31 5.65 9.81 -20.74
C TYR A 31 4.58 9.92 -19.63
N LEU A 32 4.90 10.02 -18.32
CA LEU A 32 3.89 10.20 -17.24
C LEU A 32 4.01 11.58 -16.55
N PRO A 33 3.11 12.55 -16.85
CA PRO A 33 3.06 13.81 -16.12
C PRO A 33 2.56 13.68 -14.66
N PHE A 34 1.91 12.56 -14.28
CA PHE A 34 1.36 12.29 -12.93
C PHE A 34 1.84 10.96 -12.33
N GLN A 35 3.11 10.63 -12.52
CA GLN A 35 3.76 9.39 -12.06
C GLN A 35 3.79 9.18 -10.53
N TYR A 36 3.58 10.22 -9.73
CA TYR A 36 3.89 10.22 -8.31
C TYR A 36 2.76 9.72 -7.38
N ASN A 37 1.50 9.68 -7.83
CA ASN A 37 0.39 9.29 -6.95
C ASN A 37 -0.15 7.88 -7.22
N ASP A 38 -0.64 7.63 -8.43
CA ASP A 38 -1.47 6.44 -8.66
C ASP A 38 -0.73 5.29 -9.35
N TYR A 39 0.41 5.59 -10.00
CA TYR A 39 1.19 4.66 -10.81
C TYR A 39 2.57 4.34 -10.27
N ILE A 40 2.88 4.75 -9.04
CA ILE A 40 4.20 4.51 -8.44
C ILE A 40 4.50 3.01 -8.32
N PHE A 41 3.48 2.19 -8.11
CA PHE A 41 3.61 0.73 -8.13
C PHE A 41 4.05 0.21 -9.51
N ALA A 42 3.55 0.77 -10.60
CA ALA A 42 3.94 0.40 -11.97
C ALA A 42 5.41 0.72 -12.24
N VAL A 43 5.88 1.88 -11.76
CA VAL A 43 7.30 2.28 -11.83
C VAL A 43 8.18 1.32 -11.03
N ILE A 44 7.76 0.96 -9.81
CA ILE A 44 8.51 -0.01 -9.00
C ILE A 44 8.52 -1.40 -9.66
N CYS A 45 7.43 -1.81 -10.31
CA CYS A 45 7.39 -3.04 -11.10
C CYS A 45 8.34 -2.99 -12.31
N GLU A 46 8.52 -1.84 -12.95
CA GLU A 46 9.50 -1.66 -14.03
C GLU A 46 10.95 -1.73 -13.50
N GLU A 47 11.23 -1.09 -12.36
CA GLU A 47 12.58 -1.01 -11.79
C GLU A 47 13.03 -2.30 -11.09
N LEU A 48 12.13 -2.97 -10.35
CA LEU A 48 12.42 -4.17 -9.55
C LEU A 48 11.85 -5.47 -10.15
N GLY A 49 11.07 -5.38 -11.23
CA GLY A 49 10.44 -6.52 -11.88
C GLY A 49 9.36 -7.20 -11.05
N LEU A 50 8.99 -8.40 -11.48
CA LEU A 50 7.99 -9.24 -10.83
C LEU A 50 8.36 -9.59 -9.38
N VAL A 51 9.65 -9.77 -9.08
CA VAL A 51 10.12 -10.04 -7.71
C VAL A 51 9.84 -8.85 -6.78
N GLY A 52 10.11 -7.61 -7.21
CA GLY A 52 9.79 -6.42 -6.43
C GLY A 52 8.29 -6.21 -6.23
N ALA A 53 7.50 -6.46 -7.28
CA ALA A 53 6.04 -6.41 -7.20
C ALA A 53 5.51 -7.39 -6.14
N MET A 54 5.96 -8.65 -6.19
CA MET A 54 5.61 -9.69 -5.22
C MET A 54 6.06 -9.33 -3.80
N ALA A 55 7.24 -8.74 -3.64
CA ALA A 55 7.74 -8.30 -2.34
C ALA A 55 6.85 -7.21 -1.73
N ILE A 56 6.40 -6.23 -2.52
CA ILE A 56 5.51 -5.17 -2.04
C ILE A 56 4.13 -5.73 -1.70
N VAL A 57 3.55 -6.57 -2.55
CA VAL A 57 2.27 -7.23 -2.25
C VAL A 57 2.37 -8.05 -0.97
N ALA A 58 3.46 -8.80 -0.78
CA ALA A 58 3.71 -9.55 0.45
C ALA A 58 3.85 -8.63 1.67
N LEU A 59 4.52 -7.48 1.54
CA LEU A 59 4.67 -6.50 2.61
C LEU A 59 3.32 -5.92 3.05
N PHE A 60 2.45 -5.56 2.10
CA PHE A 60 1.09 -5.12 2.40
C PHE A 60 0.25 -6.24 3.03
N ALA A 61 0.33 -7.46 2.50
CA ALA A 61 -0.37 -8.61 3.06
C ALA A 61 0.03 -8.86 4.52
N VAL A 62 1.33 -8.86 4.83
CA VAL A 62 1.84 -8.99 6.21
C VAL A 62 1.35 -7.84 7.08
N THR A 63 1.36 -6.60 6.58
CA THR A 63 0.90 -5.42 7.33
C THR A 63 -0.59 -5.52 7.67
N ILE A 64 -1.43 -5.92 6.71
CA ILE A 64 -2.88 -6.10 6.91
C ILE A 64 -3.15 -7.25 7.88
N LEU A 65 -2.49 -8.39 7.72
CA LEU A 65 -2.63 -9.55 8.61
C LEU A 65 -2.23 -9.19 10.05
N ARG A 66 -1.09 -8.50 10.22
CA ARG A 66 -0.66 -7.99 11.53
C ARG A 66 -1.64 -6.98 12.11
N GLY A 67 -2.19 -6.10 11.28
CA GLY A 67 -3.21 -5.14 11.67
C GLY A 67 -4.47 -5.81 12.22
N TYR A 68 -5.01 -6.80 11.50
CA TYR A 68 -6.16 -7.58 11.97
C TYR A 68 -5.84 -8.38 13.23
N TRP A 69 -4.64 -8.94 13.34
CA TRP A 69 -4.21 -9.62 14.56
C TRP A 69 -4.18 -8.68 15.77
N ILE A 70 -3.73 -7.44 15.60
CA ILE A 70 -3.80 -6.41 16.65
C ILE A 70 -5.25 -6.08 16.98
N ALA A 71 -6.11 -5.92 15.97
CA ALA A 71 -7.53 -5.60 16.16
C ALA A 71 -8.26 -6.69 16.96
N LEU A 72 -8.11 -7.96 16.57
CA LEU A 72 -8.73 -9.12 17.23
C LEU A 72 -8.26 -9.31 18.68
N ASN A 73 -7.05 -8.88 19.00
CA ASN A 73 -6.48 -8.93 20.34
C ASN A 73 -6.62 -7.61 21.12
N ALA A 74 -7.43 -6.67 20.65
CA ALA A 74 -7.66 -5.41 21.34
C ALA A 74 -8.44 -5.60 22.65
N ARG A 75 -8.29 -4.65 23.57
CA ARG A 75 -8.86 -4.71 24.93
C ARG A 75 -10.38 -4.68 24.93
N ASP A 76 -10.96 -3.79 24.12
CA ASP A 76 -12.38 -3.47 24.11
C ASP A 76 -13.00 -3.79 22.76
N ARG A 77 -14.29 -4.15 22.75
CA ARG A 77 -15.04 -4.40 21.51
C ARG A 77 -15.04 -3.18 20.60
N PHE A 78 -15.11 -1.97 21.18
CA PHE A 78 -14.97 -0.72 20.43
C PHE A 78 -13.61 -0.62 19.74
N SER A 79 -12.51 -0.80 20.49
CA SER A 79 -11.15 -0.76 19.92
C SER A 79 -10.91 -1.84 18.87
N THR A 80 -11.53 -3.02 19.04
CA THR A 80 -11.49 -4.11 18.07
C THR A 80 -12.11 -3.71 16.74
N VAL A 81 -13.36 -3.22 16.77
CA VAL A 81 -14.09 -2.80 15.57
C VAL A 81 -13.44 -1.58 14.93
N PHE A 82 -12.97 -0.63 15.75
CA PHE A 82 -12.30 0.58 15.26
C PHE A 82 -10.96 0.27 14.58
N ALA A 83 -10.09 -0.53 15.22
CA ALA A 83 -8.83 -0.96 14.61
C ALA A 83 -9.06 -1.82 13.36
N ALA A 84 -10.05 -2.72 13.38
CA ALA A 84 -10.42 -3.50 12.20
C ALA A 84 -10.91 -2.59 11.06
N GLY A 85 -11.70 -1.55 11.35
CA GLY A 85 -12.13 -0.56 10.37
C GLY A 85 -10.98 0.18 9.71
N LEU A 86 -10.01 0.67 10.49
CA LEU A 86 -8.81 1.35 9.97
C LEU A 86 -7.96 0.41 9.09
N VAL A 87 -7.73 -0.81 9.55
CA VAL A 87 -6.98 -1.81 8.76
C VAL A 87 -7.72 -2.16 7.47
N THR A 88 -9.05 -2.23 7.50
CA THR A 88 -9.87 -2.48 6.31
C THR A 88 -9.80 -1.31 5.32
N LEU A 89 -9.81 -0.06 5.80
CA LEU A 89 -9.62 1.13 4.95
C LEU A 89 -8.31 1.07 4.17
N ILE A 90 -7.20 0.78 4.84
CA ILE A 90 -5.89 0.62 4.22
C ILE A 90 -5.91 -0.55 3.23
N ALA A 91 -6.49 -1.69 3.60
CA ALA A 91 -6.56 -2.87 2.75
C ALA A 91 -7.33 -2.60 1.45
N VAL A 92 -8.50 -1.95 1.54
CA VAL A 92 -9.32 -1.60 0.37
C VAL A 92 -8.57 -0.63 -0.53
N GLN A 93 -7.91 0.40 0.01
CA GLN A 93 -7.11 1.33 -0.80
C GLN A 93 -5.97 0.61 -1.54
N THR A 94 -5.25 -0.29 -0.86
CA THR A 94 -4.19 -1.10 -1.48
C THR A 94 -4.72 -1.99 -2.60
N VAL A 95 -5.83 -2.71 -2.37
CA VAL A 95 -6.42 -3.61 -3.37
C VAL A 95 -6.94 -2.83 -4.58
N LEU A 96 -7.62 -1.71 -4.35
CA LEU A 96 -8.10 -0.86 -5.44
C LEU A 96 -6.95 -0.30 -6.27
N ASN A 97 -5.88 0.19 -5.64
CA ASN A 97 -4.70 0.66 -6.37
C ASN A 97 -4.07 -0.48 -7.20
N LEU A 98 -3.94 -1.68 -6.63
CA LEU A 98 -3.41 -2.83 -7.36
C LEU A 98 -4.26 -3.18 -8.58
N CYS A 99 -5.60 -3.24 -8.43
CA CYS A 99 -6.52 -3.50 -9.54
C CYS A 99 -6.44 -2.43 -10.65
N VAL A 100 -6.25 -1.16 -10.28
CA VAL A 100 -6.06 -0.07 -11.24
C VAL A 100 -4.77 -0.25 -12.01
N VAL A 101 -3.67 -0.56 -11.32
CA VAL A 101 -2.34 -0.69 -11.93
C VAL A 101 -2.27 -1.92 -12.85
N THR A 102 -3.00 -2.99 -12.53
CA THR A 102 -3.13 -4.18 -13.41
C THR A 102 -4.17 -4.05 -14.51
N ASN A 103 -4.81 -2.88 -14.68
CA ASN A 103 -5.88 -2.64 -15.68
C ASN A 103 -7.09 -3.58 -15.49
N LEU A 104 -7.35 -4.02 -14.25
CA LEU A 104 -8.59 -4.70 -13.89
C LEU A 104 -9.71 -3.70 -13.63
N LEU A 105 -9.37 -2.49 -13.18
CA LEU A 105 -10.31 -1.39 -12.94
C LEU A 105 -9.83 -0.11 -13.62
N PRO A 106 -10.76 0.78 -14.04
CA PRO A 106 -10.41 2.09 -14.56
C PRO A 106 -9.73 2.93 -13.46
N SER A 107 -8.84 3.85 -13.84
CA SER A 107 -8.08 4.66 -12.88
C SER A 107 -8.99 5.49 -11.98
N THR A 108 -9.12 5.08 -10.72
CA THR A 108 -9.95 5.75 -9.70
C THR A 108 -9.25 6.92 -9.02
N GLY A 109 -7.95 7.15 -9.29
CA GLY A 109 -7.17 8.22 -8.66
C GLY A 109 -6.83 7.96 -7.18
N ILE A 110 -6.93 6.70 -6.75
CA ILE A 110 -6.60 6.28 -5.39
C ILE A 110 -5.12 5.90 -5.36
N ALA A 111 -4.35 6.69 -4.61
CA ALA A 111 -2.92 6.46 -4.46
C ALA A 111 -2.63 5.30 -3.50
N LEU A 112 -1.46 4.66 -3.68
CA LEU A 112 -1.04 3.55 -2.84
C LEU A 112 -0.78 4.05 -1.40
N PRO A 113 -1.43 3.46 -0.37
CA PRO A 113 -1.17 3.82 1.03
C PRO A 113 0.33 3.73 1.34
N PHE A 114 0.86 4.66 2.14
CA PHE A 114 2.29 4.79 2.50
C PHE A 114 3.29 5.15 1.38
N PHE A 115 2.95 4.99 0.11
CA PHE A 115 3.85 5.28 -1.02
C PHE A 115 3.44 6.54 -1.82
N SER A 116 2.21 7.03 -1.64
CA SER A 116 1.71 8.23 -2.29
C SER A 116 2.53 9.48 -1.96
N TYR A 117 2.75 10.33 -2.98
CA TYR A 117 3.40 11.65 -2.84
C TYR A 117 2.50 12.73 -2.24
N GLY A 118 1.28 12.38 -1.81
CA GLY A 118 0.41 13.27 -1.04
C GLY A 118 0.82 13.33 0.42
N GLY A 119 1.58 14.34 0.83
CA GLY A 119 2.07 14.50 2.21
C GLY A 119 0.96 14.43 3.27
N THR A 120 -0.23 14.96 2.99
CA THR A 120 -1.40 14.87 3.87
C THR A 120 -1.93 13.44 3.98
N ALA A 121 -2.06 12.73 2.86
CA ALA A 121 -2.52 11.33 2.86
C ALA A 121 -1.52 10.42 3.58
N LEU A 122 -0.23 10.66 3.41
CA LEU A 122 0.83 9.95 4.13
C LEU A 122 0.78 10.23 5.64
N ALA A 123 0.59 11.50 6.04
CA ALA A 123 0.43 11.87 7.45
C ALA A 123 -0.80 11.20 8.10
N VAL A 124 -1.93 11.14 7.39
CA VAL A 124 -3.14 10.44 7.85
C VAL A 124 -2.90 8.94 7.99
N ASN A 125 -2.34 8.28 6.97
CA ASN A 125 -2.02 6.85 7.02
C ASN A 125 -1.06 6.50 8.18
N LEU A 126 -0.05 7.35 8.44
CA LEU A 126 0.84 7.20 9.58
C LEU A 126 0.12 7.42 10.92
N GLY A 127 -0.81 8.37 10.99
CA GLY A 127 -1.66 8.61 12.15
C GLY A 127 -2.57 7.42 12.46
N GLU A 128 -3.21 6.84 11.45
CA GLU A 128 -4.04 5.63 11.56
C GLU A 128 -3.22 4.46 12.12
N MET A 129 -2.02 4.22 11.59
CA MET A 129 -1.12 3.20 12.12
C MET A 129 -0.65 3.51 13.54
N GLY A 130 -0.42 4.78 13.87
CA GLY A 130 -0.09 5.23 15.22
C GLY A 130 -1.20 4.89 16.23
N ILE A 131 -2.47 5.03 15.84
CA ILE A 131 -3.63 4.64 16.65
C ILE A 131 -3.66 3.12 16.84
N VAL A 132 -3.51 2.34 15.77
CA VAL A 132 -3.48 0.86 15.85
C VAL A 132 -2.35 0.37 16.77
N LEU A 133 -1.16 0.97 16.67
CA LEU A 133 -0.03 0.67 17.55
C LEU A 133 -0.28 1.12 19.00
N GLY A 134 -0.97 2.24 19.20
CA GLY A 134 -1.42 2.71 20.52
C GLY A 134 -2.31 1.68 21.22
N ILE A 135 -3.27 1.11 20.49
CA ILE A 135 -4.14 0.03 20.99
C ILE A 135 -3.33 -1.22 21.34
N SER A 136 -2.38 -1.61 20.47
CA SER A 136 -1.45 -2.73 20.71
C SER A 136 -0.60 -2.54 21.98
N ARG A 137 -0.13 -1.31 22.24
CA ARG A 137 0.65 -0.98 23.44
C ARG A 137 -0.19 -1.01 24.71
N GLY A 138 -1.43 -0.52 24.64
CA GLY A 138 -2.39 -0.59 25.75
C GLY A 138 -2.67 -2.03 26.21
N ARG A 139 -2.73 -2.98 25.27
CA ARG A 139 -2.81 -4.42 25.54
C ARG A 139 -1.60 -4.95 26.33
N ASN A 140 -0.38 -4.64 25.88
CA ASN A 140 0.84 -5.22 26.47
C ASN A 140 1.06 -4.79 27.93
N ARG A 141 0.67 -3.55 28.27
CA ARG A 141 0.80 -3.01 29.63
C ARG A 141 -0.08 -3.75 30.65
N ARG A 142 -1.26 -4.24 30.24
CA ARG A 142 -2.16 -5.02 31.10
C ARG A 142 -1.67 -6.45 31.32
N LYS A 143 -1.16 -7.11 30.27
CA LYS A 143 -0.57 -8.46 30.39
C LYS A 143 0.56 -8.52 31.43
N ILE A 144 1.36 -7.46 31.53
CA ILE A 144 2.43 -7.33 32.54
C ILE A 144 1.86 -7.09 33.95
N GLN A 145 0.67 -6.51 34.04
CA GLN A 145 0.01 -6.19 35.32
C GLN A 145 -0.81 -7.38 35.88
N GLU A 146 -1.16 -8.33 35.01
CA GLU A 146 -1.91 -9.56 35.35
C GLU A 146 -0.98 -10.79 35.55
N ALA A 147 0.32 -10.65 35.32
CA ALA A 147 1.35 -11.68 35.49
C ALA A 147 2.19 -11.41 36.75
#